data_AF-A0A7C5D2P2-F1
#
_entry.id   AF-A0A7C5D2P2-F1
#
_cell.length_a   1.000
_cell.length_b   1.000
_cell.length_c   1.000
_cell.angle_alpha   90.00
_cell.angle_beta   90.00
_cell.angle_gamma   90.00
#
_symmetry.space_group_name_H-M   'P 1'
#
loop_
_entity.id
_entity.type
_entity.pdbx_description
1 polymer ?
#
loop_
_entity_poly.entity_id
_entity_poly.type
_entity_poly.pdbx_seq_one_letter_code
_entity_poly.pdbx_strand_id
1 'polypeptide(L)'
;MKYFLVLLGGLQIADGLLTQLLVGNGVVSEGNPLVEPLVLGGNFLFLKVAGAIFSVVVIHFIYRVFPRLALTAATGMVAFYGAVAFWNILVLLSWWLVTSA
;
A
#
# COMPACT_ATOMS: atom_id res chain seq x y z
N MET A 1 -9.40 8.89 14.97
CA MET A 1 -8.35 9.26 13.99
C MET A 1 -7.06 8.45 14.12
N LYS A 2 -6.52 8.20 15.32
CA LYS A 2 -5.32 7.34 15.49
C LYS A 2 -5.42 5.98 14.77
N TYR A 3 -6.56 5.29 14.90
CA TYR A 3 -6.79 4.02 14.20
C TYR A 3 -6.73 4.14 12.67
N PHE A 4 -7.33 5.18 12.08
CA PHE A 4 -7.25 5.44 10.63
C PHE A 4 -5.83 5.68 10.16
N LEU A 5 -5.02 6.41 10.93
CA LEU A 5 -3.62 6.68 10.59
C LEU A 5 -2.76 5.41 10.65
N VAL A 6 -2.93 4.62 11.71
CA VAL A 6 -2.23 3.32 11.85
C VAL A 6 -2.65 2.37 10.73
N LEU A 7 -3.95 2.29 10.44
CA LEU A 7 -4.49 1.43 9.38
C LEU A 7 -4.00 1.87 8.01
N LEU A 8 -4.01 3.17 7.70
CA LEU A 8 -3.52 3.71 6.44
C LEU A 8 -2.04 3.41 6.24
N GLY A 9 -1.21 3.69 7.24
CA GLY A 9 0.22 3.41 7.18
C GLY A 9 0.49 1.91 7.03
N GLY A 10 -0.20 1.07 7.80
CA GLY A 10 -0.11 -0.38 7.71
C GLY A 10 -0.50 -0.92 6.33
N LEU A 11 -1.61 -0.44 5.76
CA LEU A 11 -2.07 -0.84 4.43
C LEU A 11 -1.06 -0.46 3.34
N GLN A 12 -0.45 0.73 3.40
CA GLN A 12 0.56 1.14 2.42
C GLN A 12 1.85 0.32 2.51
N ILE A 13 2.29 -0.03 3.72
CA ILE A 13 3.46 -0.88 3.92
C ILE A 13 3.17 -2.31 3.45
N ALA A 14 2.00 -2.85 3.81
CA ALA A 14 1.58 -4.19 3.39
C ALA A 14 1.46 -4.30 1.87
N ASP A 15 0.86 -3.30 1.22
CA ASP A 15 0.81 -3.19 -0.24
C ASP A 15 2.22 -3.19 -0.84
N GLY A 16 3.12 -2.36 -0.32
CA GLY A 16 4.53 -2.32 -0.76
C GLY A 16 5.25 -3.67 -0.68
N LEU A 17 5.07 -4.38 0.44
CA LEU A 17 5.65 -5.71 0.67
C LEU A 17 5.07 -6.75 -0.30
N LEU A 18 3.75 -6.76 -0.48
CA LEU A 18 3.06 -7.71 -1.36
C LEU A 18 3.46 -7.49 -2.81
N THR A 19 3.47 -6.25 -3.29
CA THR A 19 3.90 -5.95 -4.67
C THR A 19 5.35 -6.33 -4.89
N GLN A 20 6.26 -6.02 -3.97
CA GLN A 20 7.66 -6.40 -4.11
C GLN A 20 7.84 -7.93 -4.15
N LEU A 21 7.08 -8.67 -3.34
CA LEU A 21 7.11 -10.12 -3.35
C LEU A 21 6.53 -10.70 -4.65
N LEU A 22 5.37 -10.24 -5.10
CA LEU A 22 4.69 -10.79 -6.28
C LEU A 22 5.45 -10.47 -7.57
N VAL A 23 5.91 -9.22 -7.73
CA VAL A 23 6.66 -8.79 -8.92
C VAL A 23 8.07 -9.35 -8.91
N GLY A 24 8.73 -9.36 -7.74
CA GLY A 24 10.08 -9.91 -7.59
C GLY A 24 10.16 -11.42 -7.88
N ASN A 25 9.07 -12.17 -7.63
CA ASN A 25 8.97 -13.59 -7.98
C ASN A 25 8.39 -13.83 -9.38
N GLY A 26 8.13 -12.79 -10.18
CA GLY A 26 7.58 -12.92 -11.54
C GLY A 26 6.13 -13.39 -11.60
N VAL A 27 5.38 -13.34 -10.49
CA VAL A 27 3.97 -13.75 -10.42
C VAL A 27 3.08 -12.76 -11.16
N VAL A 28 3.42 -11.47 -11.08
CA VAL A 28 2.70 -10.37 -11.69
C VAL A 28 3.71 -9.43 -12.32
N SER A 29 3.38 -8.87 -13.49
CA SER A 29 4.17 -7.81 -14.12
C SER A 29 3.59 -6.45 -13.71
N GLU A 30 4.46 -5.48 -13.41
CA GLU A 30 3.96 -4.14 -13.11
C GLU A 30 3.52 -3.42 -14.38
N GLY A 31 2.29 -2.92 -14.38
CA GLY A 31 1.73 -2.22 -15.54
C GLY A 31 2.31 -0.82 -15.73
N ASN A 32 2.95 -0.27 -14.69
CA ASN A 32 3.54 1.06 -14.74
C ASN A 32 5.06 1.00 -14.98
N PRO A 33 5.54 1.39 -16.18
CA PRO A 33 6.95 1.28 -16.55
C PRO A 33 7.88 2.17 -15.73
N LEU A 34 7.37 3.17 -15.00
CA LEU A 34 8.16 3.96 -14.06
C LEU A 34 8.35 3.26 -12.71
N VAL A 35 7.41 2.40 -12.33
CA VAL A 35 7.39 1.72 -11.03
C VAL A 35 8.11 0.38 -11.11
N GLU A 36 8.01 -0.32 -12.22
CA GLU A 36 8.67 -1.61 -12.48
C GLU A 36 10.18 -1.60 -12.11
N PRO A 37 11.02 -0.66 -12.59
CA PRO A 37 12.44 -0.64 -12.21
C PRO A 37 12.67 -0.30 -10.74
N LEU A 38 11.76 0.43 -10.08
CA LEU A 38 11.86 0.72 -8.65
C LEU A 38 11.54 -0.52 -7.81
N VAL A 39 10.60 -1.35 -8.26
CA VAL A 39 10.21 -2.59 -7.61
C VAL A 39 11.33 -3.62 -7.73
N LEU A 40 11.84 -3.84 -8.95
CA LEU A 40 12.95 -4.76 -9.20
C LEU A 40 14.27 -4.29 -8.58
N GLY A 41 14.48 -2.98 -8.49
CA GLY A 41 15.67 -2.37 -7.86
C GLY A 41 15.64 -2.29 -6.33
N GLY A 42 14.57 -2.80 -5.67
CA GLY A 42 14.46 -2.84 -4.20
C GLY A 42 14.14 -1.50 -3.51
N ASN A 43 14.19 -0.38 -4.23
CA ASN A 43 13.90 0.95 -3.70
C ASN A 43 12.40 1.23 -3.47
N PHE A 44 11.53 0.41 -4.06
CA PHE A 44 10.08 0.59 -3.98
C PHE A 44 9.53 0.55 -2.56
N LEU A 45 9.96 -0.43 -1.74
CA LEU A 45 9.48 -0.53 -0.36
C LEU A 45 9.91 0.67 0.47
N PHE A 46 11.14 1.16 0.27
CA PHE A 46 11.62 2.36 0.94
C PHE A 46 10.74 3.57 0.59
N LEU A 47 10.41 3.74 -0.69
CA LEU A 47 9.53 4.82 -1.16
C LEU A 47 8.11 4.69 -0.61
N LYS A 48 7.57 3.46 -0.53
CA LYS A 48 6.26 3.18 0.09
C LYS A 48 6.24 3.51 1.58
N VAL A 49 7.26 3.11 2.34
CA VAL A 49 7.38 3.42 3.77
C VAL A 49 7.50 4.94 3.97
N ALA A 50 8.34 5.61 3.19
CA ALA A 50 8.47 7.07 3.26
C ALA A 50 7.15 7.78 2.91
N GLY A 51 6.47 7.34 1.85
CA GLY A 51 5.14 7.83 1.47
C GLY A 51 4.08 7.57 2.54
N ALA A 52 4.15 6.45 3.26
CA ALA A 52 3.23 6.12 4.33
C ALA A 52 3.41 7.04 5.54
N ILE A 53 4.65 7.26 5.96
CA ILE A 53 4.98 8.21 7.04
C ILE A 53 4.50 9.61 6.64
N PHE A 54 4.82 10.04 5.41
CA PHE A 54 4.39 11.34 4.90
C PHE A 54 2.86 11.49 4.90
N SER A 55 2.14 10.50 4.39
CA SER A 55 0.67 10.49 4.35
C SER A 55 0.06 10.60 5.75
N VAL A 56 0.60 9.86 6.72
CA VAL A 56 0.17 9.90 8.12
C VAL A 56 0.39 11.29 8.73
N VAL A 57 1.56 11.89 8.51
CA VAL A 57 1.89 13.22 9.03
C VAL A 57 0.99 14.30 8.42
N VAL A 58 0.79 14.26 7.09
CA VAL A 58 -0.06 15.23 6.38
C VAL A 58 -1.51 15.14 6.85
N ILE A 59 -2.09 13.94 6.93
CA ILE A 59 -3.47 13.78 7.42
C ILE A 59 -3.58 14.21 8.88
N HIS A 60 -2.58 13.89 9.71
CA HIS A 60 -2.57 14.34 11.09
C HIS A 60 -2.58 15.87 11.19
N PHE A 61 -1.79 16.55 10.37
CA PHE A 61 -1.76 18.01 10.32
C PHE A 61 -3.09 18.60 9.83
N ILE A 62 -3.66 18.08 8.73
CA ILE A 62 -4.96 18.52 8.21
C ILE A 62 -6.06 18.30 9.25
N TYR A 63 -6.02 17.20 10.01
CA TYR A 63 -7.01 16.91 11.05
C TYR A 63 -7.03 17.97 12.16
N ARG A 64 -5.90 18.61 12.45
CA ARG A 64 -5.80 19.68 13.47
C ARG A 64 -6.50 20.97 13.03
N VAL A 65 -6.56 21.24 11.72
CA VAL A 65 -7.16 22.46 11.16
C VAL A 65 -8.59 22.19 10.66
N PHE A 66 -8.79 21.09 9.94
CA PHE A 66 -10.04 20.70 9.29
C PHE A 66 -10.37 19.21 9.54
N PRO A 67 -10.93 18.86 10.72
CA PRO A 67 -11.10 17.46 11.13
C PRO A 67 -12.05 16.66 10.24
N ARG A 68 -13.12 17.29 9.71
CA ARG A 68 -14.08 16.63 8.81
C ARG A 68 -13.45 16.25 7.47
N LEU A 69 -12.69 17.17 6.87
CA LEU A 69 -11.98 16.94 5.61
C LEU A 69 -10.97 15.80 5.75
N ALA A 70 -10.18 15.83 6.83
CA ALA A 70 -9.21 14.77 7.11
C ALA A 70 -9.87 13.40 7.30
N LEU A 71 -11.03 13.33 7.97
CA LEU A 71 -11.76 12.07 8.13
C LEU A 71 -12.28 11.52 6.80
N THR A 72 -12.88 12.36 5.95
CA THR A 72 -13.35 11.94 4.62
C THR A 72 -12.19 11.46 3.75
N ALA A 73 -11.09 12.22 3.72
CA ALA A 73 -9.89 11.85 2.96
C ALA A 73 -9.26 10.53 3.47
N ALA A 74 -9.08 10.39 4.79
CA ALA A 74 -8.52 9.18 5.38
C ALA A 74 -9.40 7.95 5.11
N THR A 75 -10.73 8.11 5.14
CA THR A 75 -11.66 7.02 4.86
C THR A 75 -11.55 6.57 3.40
N GLY A 76 -11.52 7.52 2.45
CA GLY A 76 -11.33 7.22 1.04
C GLY A 76 -9.99 6.52 0.77
N MET A 77 -8.91 7.00 1.38
CA MET A 77 -7.60 6.38 1.25
C MET A 77 -7.56 4.97 1.85
N VAL A 78 -8.12 4.76 3.04
CA VAL A 78 -8.20 3.43 3.66
C VAL A 78 -9.02 2.47 2.80
N ALA A 79 -10.16 2.92 2.25
CA ALA A 79 -10.97 2.08 1.37
C ALA A 79 -10.20 1.69 0.09
N PHE A 80 -9.51 2.65 -0.53
CA PHE A 80 -8.69 2.41 -1.71
C PHE A 80 -7.55 1.43 -1.44
N TYR A 81 -6.70 1.71 -0.44
CA TYR A 81 -5.58 0.83 -0.12
C TYR A 81 -6.03 -0.52 0.46
N GLY A 82 -7.20 -0.57 1.11
CA GLY A 82 -7.83 -1.82 1.53
C GLY A 82 -8.20 -2.70 0.34
N ALA A 83 -8.78 -2.12 -0.71
CA ALA A 83 -9.11 -2.84 -1.94
C ALA A 83 -7.85 -3.36 -2.66
N VAL A 84 -6.80 -2.55 -2.73
CA VAL A 84 -5.52 -2.96 -3.33
C VAL A 84 -4.87 -4.09 -2.52
N ALA A 85 -4.78 -3.96 -1.20
CA ALA A 85 -4.22 -5.01 -0.34
C ALA A 85 -5.04 -6.31 -0.45
N PHE A 86 -6.37 -6.20 -0.47
CA PHE A 86 -7.25 -7.35 -0.66
C PHE A 86 -6.99 -8.07 -2.00
N TRP A 87 -6.88 -7.30 -3.09
CA TRP A 87 -6.53 -7.85 -4.41
C TRP A 87 -5.18 -8.58 -4.37
N ASN A 88 -4.13 -7.96 -3.81
CA ASN A 88 -2.81 -8.57 -3.71
C ASN A 88 -2.81 -9.85 -2.88
N ILE A 89 -3.61 -9.92 -1.81
CA ILE A 89 -3.77 -11.14 -1.01
C ILE A 89 -4.43 -12.25 -1.84
N LEU A 90 -5.45 -11.95 -2.64
CA LEU A 90 -6.09 -12.94 -3.52
C LEU A 90 -5.10 -13.50 -4.54
N VAL A 91 -4.28 -12.64 -5.14
CA VAL A 91 -3.22 -13.05 -6.07
C VAL A 91 -2.15 -13.89 -5.38
N LEU A 92 -1.74 -13.51 -4.17
CA LEU A 92 -0.78 -14.29 -3.39
C LEU A 92 -1.34 -15.68 -3.06
N LEU A 93 -2.61 -15.76 -2.66
CA LEU A 93 -3.27 -17.02 -2.33
C LEU A 93 -3.40 -17.93 -3.56
N SER A 94 -3.80 -17.37 -4.71
CA SER A 94 -3.93 -18.16 -5.95
C SER A 94 -2.57 -18.68 -6.41
N TRP A 95 -1.52 -17.86 -6.35
CA TRP A 95 -0.16 -18.29 -6.65
C TRP A 95 0.31 -19.39 -5.71
N TRP A 96 0.12 -19.22 -4.39
CA TRP A 96 0.55 -20.20 -3.40
C TRP A 96 -0.12 -21.56 -3.61
N LEU A 97 -1.43 -21.58 -3.88
CA LEU A 97 -2.18 -22.82 -4.15
C LEU A 97 -1.65 -23.56 -5.39
N VAL A 98 -1.28 -22.84 -6.46
CA VAL A 98 -0.72 -23.45 -7.67
C VAL A 98 0.67 -24.02 -7.43
N THR A 99 1.52 -23.35 -6.65
CA THR A 99 2.88 -23.83 -6.35
C THR A 99 2.95 -24.95 -5.31
N SER A 100 1.87 -25.17 -4.55
CA SER A 100 1.80 -26.18 -3.47
C SER A 100 1.20 -27.52 -3.93
N ALA A 101 0.71 -27.59 -5.17
CA ALA A 101 0.10 -28.77 -5.78
C ALA A 101 1.10 -29.49 -6.69
#